data_AF-Q60HS6-F1
#
_entry.id   AF-Q60HS6-F1
#
_cell.length_a   1.000
_cell.length_b   1.000
_cell.length_c   1.000
_cell.angle_alpha   90.00
_cell.angle_beta   90.00
_cell.angle_gamma   90.00
#
_symmetry.space_group_name_H-M   'P 1'
#
loop_
_entity.id
_entity.type
_entity.pdbx_description
1 polymer ?
#
loop_
_entity_poly.entity_id
_entity_poly.type
_entity_poly.pdbx_seq_one_letter_code
_entity_poly.pdbx_strand_id
1 'polypeptide(L)' 'MNPYILGILLFGLGLGTMVTFASSHWLLAWMGLEMNTLAIIPLMAQHPHPRAVEATTKYFLAQATAA' A
#
# COMPACT_ATOMS: atom_id res chain seq x y z
N MET A 1 6.94 -4.67 -14.63
CA MET A 1 5.81 -3.72 -14.59
C MET A 1 6.05 -2.59 -15.57
N ASN A 2 4.99 -2.03 -16.15
CA ASN A 2 5.09 -0.81 -16.96
C ASN A 2 5.62 0.35 -16.09
N PRO A 3 6.60 1.15 -16.54
CA PRO A 3 7.11 2.31 -15.80
C PRO A 3 6.02 3.29 -15.34
N TYR A 4 4.94 3.46 -16.12
CA TYR A 4 3.81 4.30 -15.70
C TYR A 4 3.07 3.74 -14.48
N ILE A 5 2.86 2.42 -14.43
CA ILE A 5 2.22 1.76 -13.29
C ILE A 5 3.13 1.86 -12.05
N LEU A 6 4.44 1.65 -12.22
CA LEU A 6 5.40 1.82 -11.14
C LEU A 6 5.37 3.24 -10.57
N GLY A 7 5.36 4.26 -11.45
CA GLY A 7 5.25 5.66 -11.05
C GLY A 7 3.98 5.95 -10.26
N ILE A 8 2.83 5.45 -10.72
CA ILE A 8 1.54 5.62 -10.02
C ILE A 8 1.58 4.97 -8.62
N LEU A 9 2.14 3.77 -8.48
CA LEU A 9 2.20 3.07 -7.19
C LEU A 9 3.14 3.79 -6.21
N LEU A 10 4.32 4.22 -6.66
CA LEU A 10 5.26 4.98 -5.83
C LEU A 10 4.67 6.33 -5.40
N PHE A 11 3.99 7.02 -6.32
CA PHE A 11 3.28 8.26 -5.99
C PHE A 11 2.13 8.00 -5.01
N GLY A 12 1.40 6.89 -5.18
CA GLY A 12 0.36 6.44 -4.26
C GLY A 12 0.86 6.25 -2.82
N LEU A 13 2.05 5.67 -2.65
CA LEU A 13 2.69 5.55 -1.33
C LEU A 13 2.99 6.92 -0.70
N GLY A 14 3.54 7.84 -1.50
CA GLY A 14 3.80 9.20 -1.04
C GLY A 14 2.51 9.92 -0.64
N LEU A 15 1.48 9.82 -1.47
CA LEU A 15 0.17 10.44 -1.22
C LEU A 15 -0.53 9.84 0.00
N GLY A 16 -0.63 8.51 0.13
CA GLY A 16 -1.30 7.86 1.26
C GLY A 16 -0.69 8.31 2.59
N THR A 17 0.64 8.32 2.66
CA THR A 17 1.38 8.80 3.82
C THR A 17 1.11 10.29 4.11
N MET A 18 1.16 11.15 3.09
CA MET A 18 0.84 12.57 3.25
C MET A 18 -0.60 12.81 3.72
N VAL A 19 -1.57 12.06 3.18
CA VAL A 19 -2.98 12.14 3.59
C VAL A 19 -3.13 11.74 5.06
N THR A 20 -2.50 10.65 5.50
CA THR A 20 -2.54 10.25 6.91
C THR A 20 -1.98 11.34 7.82
N PHE A 21 -0.80 11.91 7.50
CA PHE A 21 -0.18 12.96 8.31
C PHE A 21 -0.95 14.29 8.32
N ALA A 22 -1.50 14.70 7.18
CA ALA A 22 -2.18 15.99 7.04
C ALA A 22 -3.67 15.94 7.45
N SER A 23 -4.22 14.74 7.66
CA SER A 23 -5.64 14.59 7.98
C SER A 23 -5.99 15.12 9.37
N SER A 24 -7.09 15.86 9.44
CA SER A 24 -7.73 16.27 10.69
C SER A 24 -8.94 15.40 11.06
N HIS A 25 -9.33 14.48 10.17
CA HIS A 25 -10.47 13.58 10.35
C HIS A 25 -10.01 12.13 10.30
N TRP A 26 -10.41 11.34 11.30
CA TRP A 26 -10.01 9.93 11.45
C TRP A 26 -10.31 9.07 10.21
N LEU A 27 -11.48 9.25 9.58
CA LEU A 27 -11.80 8.56 8.33
C LEU A 27 -10.80 8.85 7.20
N LEU A 28 -10.33 10.09 7.07
CA LEU A 28 -9.33 10.45 6.05
C LEU A 28 -7.95 9.90 6.41
N ALA A 29 -7.60 9.88 7.70
CA ALA A 29 -6.38 9.24 8.18
C ALA A 29 -6.34 7.75 7.79
N TRP A 30 -7.46 7.06 8.06
CA TRP A 30 -7.68 5.66 7.71
C TRP A 30 -7.63 5.41 6.21
N MET A 31 -8.30 6.24 5.39
CA MET A 31 -8.20 6.14 3.92
C MET A 31 -6.75 6.31 3.42
N GLY A 32 -5.95 7.16 4.06
CA GLY A 32 -4.53 7.30 3.75
C GLY A 32 -3.73 6.02 4.03
N LEU A 33 -4.02 5.34 5.14
CA LEU A 33 -3.41 4.05 5.47
C LEU A 33 -3.80 2.97 4.45
N GLU A 34 -5.08 2.90 4.06
CA GLU A 34 -5.55 1.94 3.06
C GLU A 34 -4.99 2.22 1.65
N MET A 35 -4.77 3.48 1.29
CA MET A 35 -4.06 3.80 0.03
C MET A 35 -2.63 3.24 0.05
N ASN A 36 -1.93 3.31 1.18
CA ASN A 36 -0.59 2.75 1.31
C ASN A 36 -0.58 1.23 1.22
N THR A 37 -1.53 0.54 1.87
CA THR A 37 -1.62 -0.93 1.83
C THR A 37 -1.89 -1.43 0.41
N LEU A 38 -2.79 -0.78 -0.33
CA LEU A 38 -3.10 -1.16 -1.71
C LEU A 38 -1.95 -0.84 -2.69
N ALA A 39 -1.25 0.28 -2.49
CA ALA A 39 -0.14 0.67 -3.37
C ALA A 39 1.10 -0.23 -3.22
N ILE A 40 1.36 -0.78 -2.03
CA ILE A 40 2.56 -1.61 -1.78
C ILE A 40 2.39 -3.07 -2.23
N ILE A 41 1.17 -3.61 -2.26
CA ILE A 41 0.91 -5.02 -2.61
C ILE A 41 1.50 -5.42 -3.98
N PRO A 42 1.26 -4.68 -5.09
CA PRO A 42 1.80 -5.05 -6.39
C PRO A 42 3.33 -4.94 -6.46
N LEU A 43 3.92 -4.06 -5.64
CA LEU A 43 5.38 -3.89 -5.54
C LEU A 43 6.02 -5.08 -4.80
N MET A 44 5.39 -5.58 -3.73
CA MET A 44 5.87 -6.78 -3.02
C MET A 44 5.71 -8.07 -3.85
N ALA A 45 4.65 -8.17 -4.64
CA ALA A 45 4.38 -9.32 -5.51
C ALA A 45 4.91 -9.16 -6.94
N GLN A 46 5.79 -8.16 -7.20
CA GLN A 46 6.29 -7.86 -8.55
C GLN A 46 6.97 -9.07 -9.21
N HIS A 47 7.72 -9.84 -8.43
CA HIS A 47 8.29 -11.10 -8.88
C HIS A 47 7.42 -12.25 -8.37
N PRO A 48 6.79 -13.04 -9.25
CA PRO A 48 5.95 -14.17 -8.86
C PRO A 48 6.83 -15.33 -8.37
N HIS A 49 7.37 -15.16 -7.16
CA HIS A 49 8.08 -16.18 -6.41
C HIS A 49 7.21 -16.56 -5.20
N PRO A 50 7.07 -17.85 -4.83
CA PRO A 50 6.21 -18.28 -3.72
C PRO A 50 6.43 -17.49 -2.42
N ARG A 51 7.69 -17.23 -2.05
CA ARG A 51 8.05 -16.41 -0.89
C ARG A 51 7.56 -14.96 -0.97
N ALA A 52 7.58 -14.35 -2.16
CA ALA A 52 7.11 -12.98 -2.35
C ALA A 52 5.58 -12.91 -2.20
N VAL A 53 4.87 -13.91 -2.74
CA VAL A 53 3.42 -14.06 -2.57
C VAL A 53 3.08 -14.25 -1.09
N GLU A 54 3.73 -15.19 -0.39
CA GLU A 54 3.51 -15.41 1.04
C GLU A 54 3.77 -14.16 1.88
N ALA A 55 4.86 -13.44 1.62
CA ALA A 55 5.17 -12.19 2.32
C ALA A 55 4.11 -11.12 2.07
N THR A 56 3.65 -10.99 0.81
CA THR A 56 2.60 -10.03 0.44
C THR A 56 1.27 -10.38 1.11
N THR A 57 0.89 -11.66 1.13
CA THR A 57 -0.33 -12.12 1.81
C THR A 57 -0.26 -11.88 3.31
N LYS A 58 0.86 -12.19 3.96
CA LYS A 58 1.06 -11.94 5.40
C LYS A 58 0.98 -10.45 5.73
N TYR A 59 1.61 -9.60 4.90
CA TYR A 59 1.53 -8.16 5.04
C TYR A 59 0.09 -7.67 4.91
N PHE A 60 -0.64 -8.09 3.87
CA PHE A 60 -2.02 -7.69 3.65
C PHE A 60 -2.92 -8.06 4.82
N LEU A 61 -2.86 -9.32 5.29
CA LEU A 61 -3.70 -9.77 6.41
C LEU A 61 -3.40 -8.99 7.69
N ALA A 62 -2.13 -8.76 8.02
CA ALA A 62 -1.77 -8.02 9.23
C ALA A 62 -2.25 -6.56 9.16
N GLN A 63 -2.10 -5.90 8.02
CA GLN A 63 -2.53 -4.51 7.84
C GLN A 63 -4.06 -4.37 7.84
N ALA A 64 -4.76 -5.23 7.11
CA ALA A 64 -6.22 -5.21 7.01
C ALA A 64 -6.92 -5.46 8.35
N THR A 65 -6.27 -6.18 9.27
CA THR A 65 -6.79 -6.36 10.64
C THR A 65 -6.39 -5.25 11.62
N ALA A 66 -5.32 -4.51 11.31
CA ALA A 66 -4.82 -3.44 12.17
C ALA A 66 -5.51 -2.10 11.90
N ALA A 67 -5.98 -1.90 10.68
CA ALA A 67 -6.77 -0.75 10.24
C ALA A 67 -8.23 -0.84 10.73
#